data_AF-A0A024GRJ1-F1
#
_entry.id   AF-A0A024GRJ1-F1
#
_cell.length_a   1.000
_cell.length_b   1.000
_cell.length_c   1.000
_cell.angle_alpha   90.00
_cell.angle_beta   90.00
_cell.angle_gamma   90.00
#
_symmetry.space_group_name_H-M   'P 1'
#
loop_
_entity.id
_entity.type
_entity.pdbx_description
1 polymer ?
#
loop_
_entity_poly.entity_id
_entity_poly.type
_entity_poly.pdbx_seq_one_letter_code
_entity_poly.pdbx_strand_id
1 'polypeptide(L)'
;MSSVELGFALSDSTVNKVCFQDNNWSEWDGGKVGGTPNWLHPHANPKDKHICNSCKTPLTFILQIYCPLDTEIDAFHRTLYMFFCRQRACNSTTRFKVFRSQLPRDNPFYTFDSTPSEPLQPHPTDYIPTQSEITNNTSDMLFPHCDIVIDSEHDRNIALDAKELNLLETYQKNRLENNDKNDPLFNDTDIDITQTELKQLLGDDGTPEDEQYVRFLTRIAIAKSQILRYSRWNNTDILWVHSKGIVNDFNIIPSCSNCGSPRKFEFQILPQLLYYLQVDAEHWEWGTLVVFTCVKSCQSPNSCAEEFVFYQAPYSPQTNSQ
;
A
#
# COMPACT_ATOMS: atom_id res chain seq x y z
N MET A 1 -2.40 18.84 10.21
CA MET A 1 -1.18 18.09 9.89
C MET A 1 -1.60 16.83 9.15
N SER A 2 -0.96 16.56 8.02
CA SER A 2 -1.17 15.33 7.23
C SER A 2 -0.61 14.17 8.05
N SER A 3 -1.45 13.26 8.56
CA SER A 3 -1.05 12.10 9.37
C SER A 3 -0.71 10.88 8.48
N VAL A 4 -0.12 11.14 7.32
CA VAL A 4 0.22 10.07 6.37
C VAL A 4 1.50 9.40 6.84
N GLU A 5 1.48 8.07 6.82
CA GLU A 5 2.63 7.23 7.14
C GLU A 5 3.16 6.57 5.86
N LEU A 6 4.47 6.53 5.69
CA LEU A 6 5.17 6.00 4.52
C LEU A 6 5.82 4.66 4.86
N GLY A 7 5.53 3.62 4.09
CA GLY A 7 6.12 2.30 4.28
C GLY A 7 7.29 2.04 3.32
N PHE A 8 8.35 1.44 3.86
CA PHE A 8 9.59 1.10 3.16
C PHE A 8 9.95 -0.37 3.36
N ALA A 9 10.38 -1.05 2.30
CA ALA A 9 10.83 -2.44 2.39
C ALA A 9 12.28 -2.53 2.87
N LEU A 10 12.55 -3.40 3.84
CA LEU A 10 13.88 -3.74 4.31
C LEU A 10 14.39 -5.02 3.65
N SER A 11 15.41 -4.92 2.80
CA SER A 11 15.98 -6.07 2.08
C SER A 11 16.93 -6.95 2.93
N ASP A 12 17.51 -6.40 4.01
CA ASP A 12 18.50 -7.09 4.85
C ASP A 12 17.99 -7.24 6.30
N SER A 13 17.05 -8.16 6.54
CA SER A 13 16.63 -8.47 7.92
C SER A 13 17.62 -9.45 8.57
N THR A 14 18.59 -8.91 9.30
CA THR A 14 19.27 -9.65 10.39
C THR A 14 18.36 -9.82 11.62
N VAL A 15 17.17 -9.21 11.59
CA VAL A 15 16.15 -9.31 12.64
C VAL A 15 14.91 -9.93 12.02
N ASN A 16 14.67 -11.22 12.27
CA ASN A 16 13.37 -11.83 12.04
C ASN A 16 12.37 -11.21 13.03
N LYS A 17 11.76 -10.07 12.70
CA LYS A 17 10.69 -9.50 13.52
C LYS A 17 9.45 -10.34 13.27
N VAL A 18 9.08 -11.18 14.23
CA VAL A 18 7.85 -11.98 14.12
C VAL A 18 6.67 -11.05 14.34
N CYS A 19 5.75 -10.98 13.38
CA CYS A 19 4.51 -10.20 13.53
C CYS A 19 3.75 -10.63 14.80
N PHE A 20 3.10 -9.67 15.47
CA PHE A 20 2.31 -9.93 16.67
C PHE A 20 3.12 -10.40 17.90
N GLN A 21 4.38 -9.99 18.02
CA GLN A 21 5.19 -10.23 19.23
C GLN A 21 5.44 -8.98 20.07
N ASP A 22 5.19 -7.78 19.55
CA ASP A 22 5.34 -6.53 20.31
C ASP A 22 4.13 -6.32 21.23
N ASN A 23 4.38 -6.08 22.51
CA ASN A 23 3.33 -5.82 23.49
C ASN A 23 2.73 -4.40 23.37
N ASN A 24 3.34 -3.52 22.57
CA ASN A 24 2.82 -2.19 22.28
C ASN A 24 1.86 -2.23 21.07
N TRP A 25 0.72 -2.86 21.26
CA TRP A 25 -0.29 -3.10 20.23
C TRP A 25 -0.94 -1.83 19.65
N SER A 26 -0.75 -0.68 20.30
CA SER A 26 -1.21 0.64 19.83
C SER A 26 -0.32 1.24 18.75
N GLU A 27 0.92 0.74 18.62
CA GLU A 27 1.82 1.14 17.54
C GLU A 27 1.71 0.13 16.39
N TRP A 28 1.95 0.63 15.18
CA TRP A 28 1.99 -0.18 13.97
C TRP A 28 3.11 -1.23 14.09
N ASP A 29 2.77 -2.45 14.52
CA ASP A 29 3.76 -3.49 14.88
C ASP A 29 4.49 -4.10 13.66
N GLY A 30 4.08 -3.73 12.45
CA GLY A 30 4.78 -3.97 11.19
C GLY A 30 3.89 -4.53 10.09
N GLY A 31 4.34 -4.34 8.86
CA GLY A 31 3.85 -5.05 7.69
C GLY A 31 4.93 -5.93 7.09
N LYS A 32 4.56 -6.79 6.16
CA LYS A 32 5.54 -7.52 5.34
C LYS A 32 5.05 -7.66 3.92
N VAL A 33 6.00 -7.83 3.02
CA VAL A 33 5.80 -8.13 1.61
C VAL A 33 6.27 -9.55 1.35
N GLY A 34 5.54 -10.29 0.50
CA GLY A 34 5.90 -11.61 0.03
C GLY A 34 6.00 -12.68 1.12
N GLY A 35 6.59 -13.82 0.77
CA GLY A 35 6.51 -15.03 1.58
C GLY A 35 5.07 -15.56 1.73
N THR A 36 4.75 -16.10 2.89
CA THR A 36 3.41 -16.60 3.24
C THR A 36 2.71 -15.66 4.23
N PRO A 37 1.38 -15.50 4.17
CA PRO A 37 0.65 -14.67 5.14
C PRO A 37 0.73 -15.25 6.56
N ASN A 38 0.91 -14.37 7.55
CA ASN A 38 0.72 -14.69 8.98
C ASN A 38 -0.73 -14.36 9.33
N TRP A 39 -1.57 -15.39 9.47
CA TRP A 39 -2.99 -15.22 9.73
C TRP A 39 -3.25 -14.75 11.16
N LEU A 40 -3.92 -13.61 11.32
CA LEU A 40 -4.23 -13.02 12.61
C LEU A 40 -5.11 -13.99 13.42
N HIS A 41 -6.17 -14.51 12.81
CA HIS A 41 -6.96 -15.57 13.41
C HIS A 41 -6.44 -16.92 12.87
N PRO A 42 -5.91 -17.83 13.71
CA PRO A 42 -5.23 -19.05 13.26
C PRO A 42 -6.07 -19.96 12.35
N HIS A 43 -7.38 -20.03 12.61
CA HIS A 43 -8.32 -20.81 11.79
C HIS A 43 -8.92 -20.05 10.60
N ALA A 44 -8.52 -18.80 10.36
CA ALA A 44 -9.16 -17.98 9.35
C ALA A 44 -8.72 -18.30 7.92
N ASN A 45 -7.80 -19.25 7.69
CA ASN A 45 -7.29 -19.62 6.37
C ASN A 45 -8.41 -20.19 5.47
N PRO A 46 -9.09 -19.34 4.69
CA PRO A 46 -10.18 -19.76 3.83
C PRO A 46 -9.54 -20.05 2.48
N LYS A 47 -8.88 -21.21 2.34
CA LYS A 47 -8.21 -21.62 1.10
C LYS A 47 -9.10 -21.41 -0.14
N ASP A 48 -10.41 -21.55 0.02
CA ASP A 48 -11.42 -21.37 -1.03
C ASP A 48 -11.70 -19.91 -1.42
N LYS A 49 -11.32 -18.92 -0.59
CA LYS A 49 -11.55 -17.49 -0.85
C LYS A 49 -10.39 -16.82 -1.58
N HIS A 50 -9.20 -17.39 -1.52
CA HIS A 50 -8.01 -16.88 -2.20
C HIS A 50 -7.95 -17.34 -3.65
N ILE A 51 -9.09 -17.25 -4.36
CA ILE A 51 -9.22 -17.69 -5.74
C ILE A 51 -9.56 -16.48 -6.62
N CYS A 52 -8.93 -16.39 -7.79
CA CYS A 52 -9.23 -15.36 -8.77
C CYS A 52 -10.67 -15.50 -9.28
N ASN A 53 -11.40 -14.39 -9.34
CA ASN A 53 -12.78 -14.39 -9.83
C ASN A 53 -12.87 -14.80 -11.31
N SER A 54 -11.85 -14.52 -12.12
CA SER A 54 -11.82 -14.78 -13.56
C SER A 54 -11.33 -16.20 -13.91
N CYS A 55 -10.09 -16.55 -13.58
CA CYS A 55 -9.48 -17.81 -14.00
C CYS A 55 -9.61 -18.95 -12.98
N LYS A 56 -10.14 -18.66 -11.79
CA LYS A 56 -10.31 -19.63 -10.70
C LYS A 56 -9.02 -20.28 -10.18
N THR A 57 -7.85 -19.74 -10.50
CA THR A 57 -6.58 -20.17 -9.90
C THR A 57 -6.38 -19.51 -8.52
N PRO A 58 -5.61 -20.15 -7.62
CA PRO A 58 -5.19 -19.54 -6.37
C PRO A 58 -4.46 -18.21 -6.59
N LEU A 59 -4.73 -17.24 -5.74
CA LEU A 59 -4.06 -15.95 -5.71
C LEU A 59 -2.73 -16.06 -4.94
N THR A 60 -1.75 -15.27 -5.36
CA THR A 60 -0.45 -15.13 -4.69
C THR A 60 -0.51 -13.99 -3.68
N PHE A 61 0.04 -14.22 -2.49
CA PHE A 61 0.14 -13.21 -1.43
C PHE A 61 1.11 -12.08 -1.83
N ILE A 62 0.69 -10.82 -1.70
CA ILE A 62 1.53 -9.65 -1.96
C ILE A 62 2.07 -9.09 -0.64
N LEU A 63 1.19 -8.72 0.27
CA LEU A 63 1.56 -8.08 1.52
C LEU A 63 0.52 -8.26 2.60
N GLN A 64 0.94 -8.00 3.84
CA GLN A 64 0.05 -7.83 4.99
C GLN A 64 0.46 -6.61 5.80
N ILE A 65 -0.51 -6.00 6.47
CA ILE A 65 -0.32 -4.82 7.31
C ILE A 65 -1.17 -4.99 8.57
N TYR A 66 -0.53 -4.96 9.73
CA TYR A 66 -1.26 -4.80 10.99
C TYR A 66 -1.69 -3.34 11.15
N CYS A 67 -2.94 -3.11 11.53
CA CYS A 67 -3.58 -1.79 11.52
C CYS A 67 -4.67 -1.73 12.60
N PRO A 68 -4.26 -1.71 13.88
CA PRO A 68 -5.14 -1.84 15.04
C PRO A 68 -6.14 -0.68 15.14
N LEU A 69 -7.30 -0.96 15.75
CA LEU A 69 -8.32 0.04 16.09
C LEU A 69 -8.57 0.00 17.60
N ASP A 70 -7.82 0.81 18.35
CA ASP A 70 -7.86 0.83 19.82
C ASP A 70 -9.25 1.08 20.42
N THR A 71 -10.09 1.84 19.69
CA THR A 71 -11.44 2.23 20.12
C THR A 71 -12.52 1.22 19.72
N GLU A 72 -12.22 0.29 18.80
CA GLU A 72 -13.20 -0.68 18.29
C GLU A 72 -13.04 -2.01 19.02
N ILE A 73 -14.04 -2.37 19.81
CA ILE A 73 -14.02 -3.54 20.71
C ILE A 73 -13.68 -4.83 19.96
N ASP A 74 -14.22 -4.97 18.76
CA ASP A 74 -14.09 -6.17 17.92
C ASP A 74 -12.92 -6.12 16.93
N ALA A 75 -12.16 -5.02 16.92
CA ALA A 75 -11.12 -4.77 15.93
C ALA A 75 -9.82 -4.24 16.55
N PHE A 76 -9.59 -4.55 17.82
CA PHE A 76 -8.37 -4.18 18.53
C PHE A 76 -7.14 -4.70 17.78
N HIS A 77 -7.12 -6.00 17.48
CA HIS A 77 -6.19 -6.55 16.50
C HIS A 77 -6.87 -6.54 15.15
N ARG A 78 -6.21 -5.96 14.15
CA ARG A 78 -6.76 -5.86 12.80
C ARG A 78 -5.65 -5.94 11.78
N THR A 79 -5.79 -6.83 10.82
CA THR A 79 -4.78 -7.07 9.78
C THR A 79 -5.43 -7.06 8.41
N LEU A 80 -4.81 -6.37 7.47
CA LEU A 80 -5.18 -6.38 6.06
C LEU A 80 -4.19 -7.25 5.30
N TYR A 81 -4.71 -8.08 4.41
CA TYR A 81 -3.94 -8.97 3.54
C TYR A 81 -4.29 -8.66 2.09
N MET A 82 -3.28 -8.60 1.23
CA MET A 82 -3.48 -8.38 -0.19
C MET A 82 -2.94 -9.55 -1.01
N PHE A 83 -3.72 -9.93 -2.02
CA PHE A 83 -3.44 -11.04 -2.91
C PHE A 83 -3.64 -10.63 -4.37
N PHE A 84 -2.99 -11.36 -5.28
CA PHE A 84 -3.06 -11.09 -6.72
C PHE A 84 -3.06 -12.36 -7.60
N CYS A 85 -3.72 -12.27 -8.75
CA CYS A 85 -3.77 -13.32 -9.76
C CYS A 85 -2.64 -13.20 -10.81
N ARG A 86 -1.70 -14.15 -10.77
CA ARG A 86 -0.53 -14.24 -11.67
C ARG A 86 -0.80 -14.59 -13.12
N GLN A 87 -2.01 -15.03 -13.46
CA GLN A 87 -2.35 -15.30 -14.86
C GLN A 87 -2.08 -14.03 -15.69
N ARG A 88 -1.92 -14.05 -17.01
CA ARG A 88 -1.82 -12.80 -17.80
C ARG A 88 -3.17 -12.33 -18.35
N ALA A 89 -4.04 -13.29 -18.68
CA ALA A 89 -5.32 -13.04 -19.33
C ALA A 89 -6.45 -12.44 -18.45
N CYS A 90 -6.30 -12.35 -17.12
CA CYS A 90 -7.32 -11.71 -16.28
C CYS A 90 -7.20 -10.18 -16.33
N ASN A 91 -8.30 -9.48 -16.12
CA ASN A 91 -8.35 -8.03 -16.21
C ASN A 91 -7.60 -7.38 -15.05
N SER A 92 -6.63 -6.50 -15.32
CA SER A 92 -5.81 -5.74 -14.35
C SER A 92 -6.60 -5.14 -13.19
N THR A 93 -7.85 -4.71 -13.41
CA THR A 93 -8.68 -4.11 -12.37
C THR A 93 -9.30 -5.11 -11.38
N THR A 94 -9.37 -6.40 -11.71
CA THR A 94 -10.07 -7.42 -10.90
C THR A 94 -9.17 -8.56 -10.42
N ARG A 95 -7.85 -8.41 -10.62
CA ARG A 95 -6.85 -9.43 -10.26
C ARG A 95 -6.46 -9.40 -8.80
N PHE A 96 -6.75 -8.30 -8.12
CA PHE A 96 -6.37 -8.05 -6.74
C PHE A 96 -7.53 -8.36 -5.81
N LYS A 97 -7.22 -8.90 -4.63
CA LYS A 97 -8.17 -9.03 -3.53
C LYS A 97 -7.54 -8.56 -2.24
N VAL A 98 -8.32 -7.88 -1.43
CA VAL A 98 -7.92 -7.47 -0.09
C VAL A 98 -8.87 -8.08 0.93
N PHE A 99 -8.30 -8.64 1.99
CA PHE A 99 -9.05 -9.22 3.09
C PHE A 99 -8.66 -8.56 4.39
N ARG A 100 -9.64 -8.25 5.23
CA ARG A 100 -9.48 -7.81 6.60
C ARG A 100 -9.80 -8.95 7.55
N SER A 101 -8.87 -9.29 8.42
CA SER A 101 -9.14 -10.10 9.61
C SER A 101 -9.04 -9.21 10.84
N GLN A 102 -9.81 -9.53 11.88
CA GLN A 102 -9.75 -8.79 13.13
C GLN A 102 -10.17 -9.65 14.31
N LEU A 103 -9.67 -9.29 15.49
CA LEU A 103 -9.99 -9.91 16.76
C LEU A 103 -10.21 -8.82 17.82
N PRO A 104 -11.09 -9.09 18.80
CA PRO A 104 -11.23 -8.24 19.97
C PRO A 104 -9.95 -8.23 20.81
N ARG A 105 -9.85 -7.25 21.71
CA ARG A 105 -8.71 -7.12 22.64
C ARG A 105 -8.56 -8.37 23.50
N ASP A 106 -9.65 -8.80 24.12
CA ASP A 106 -9.70 -10.06 24.86
C ASP A 106 -9.99 -11.21 23.89
N ASN A 107 -8.98 -12.01 23.60
CA ASN A 107 -9.07 -13.12 22.67
C ASN A 107 -8.14 -14.28 23.09
N PRO A 108 -8.43 -15.52 22.67
CA PRO A 108 -7.68 -16.70 23.12
C PRO A 108 -6.29 -16.87 22.47
N PHE A 109 -5.88 -15.97 21.58
CA PHE A 109 -4.66 -16.13 20.77
C PHE A 109 -3.55 -15.15 21.16
N TYR A 110 -3.90 -13.91 21.52
CA TYR A 110 -2.96 -12.85 21.87
C TYR A 110 -3.26 -12.35 23.28
N THR A 111 -2.40 -12.67 24.24
CA THR A 111 -2.56 -12.30 25.65
C THR A 111 -1.94 -10.93 25.93
N PHE A 112 -2.63 -10.11 26.74
CA PHE A 112 -2.16 -8.78 27.16
C PHE A 112 -1.05 -8.84 28.22
N ASP A 113 -1.12 -9.82 29.12
CA ASP A 113 -0.19 -9.99 30.22
C ASP A 113 0.99 -10.88 29.81
N SER A 114 2.13 -10.29 29.54
CA SER A 114 3.40 -11.00 29.65
C SER A 114 4.50 -10.05 30.09
N THR A 115 4.89 -10.14 31.37
CA THR A 115 6.34 -10.12 31.66
C THR A 115 7.01 -11.11 30.71
N PRO A 116 8.19 -10.81 30.14
CA PRO A 116 8.84 -11.66 29.16
C PRO A 116 9.31 -12.96 29.83
N SER A 117 8.40 -13.91 29.99
CA SER A 117 8.67 -15.26 30.45
C SER A 117 8.11 -16.21 29.41
N GLU A 118 9.01 -16.64 28.55
CA GLU A 118 8.90 -17.54 27.40
C GLU A 118 8.24 -16.95 26.13
N PRO A 119 8.92 -17.02 24.97
CA PRO A 119 8.29 -16.71 23.69
C PRO A 119 7.09 -17.65 23.48
N LEU A 120 5.97 -17.09 23.01
CA LEU A 120 4.80 -17.86 22.58
C LEU A 120 5.27 -19.06 21.75
N GLN A 121 5.15 -20.27 22.31
CA GLN A 121 5.57 -21.46 21.59
C GLN A 121 4.63 -21.65 20.40
N PRO A 122 5.16 -21.84 19.17
CA PRO A 122 4.34 -22.21 18.03
C PRO A 122 3.54 -23.47 18.37
N HIS A 123 2.21 -23.35 18.42
CA HIS A 123 1.35 -24.51 18.68
C HIS A 123 1.30 -25.40 17.44
N PRO A 124 1.04 -26.72 17.57
CA PRO A 124 1.48 -27.77 16.63
C PRO A 124 0.92 -27.73 15.19
N THR A 125 0.17 -26.70 14.82
CA THR A 125 -0.28 -26.42 13.45
C THR A 125 0.55 -25.33 12.76
N ASP A 126 1.50 -24.71 13.44
CA ASP A 126 2.59 -23.94 12.85
C ASP A 126 3.57 -24.93 12.20
N TYR A 127 3.11 -25.57 11.13
CA TYR A 127 4.04 -26.13 10.16
C TYR A 127 4.78 -24.95 9.53
N ILE A 128 5.87 -24.55 10.18
CA ILE A 128 6.94 -23.78 9.56
C ILE A 128 7.68 -24.80 8.70
N PRO A 129 7.49 -24.80 7.38
CA PRO A 129 8.20 -25.75 6.54
C PRO A 129 9.69 -25.49 6.72
N THR A 130 10.46 -26.54 6.96
CA THR A 130 11.92 -26.41 7.05
C THR A 130 12.47 -25.83 5.75
N GLN A 131 13.60 -25.11 5.80
CA GLN A 131 14.24 -24.54 4.60
C GLN A 131 14.40 -25.59 3.46
N SER A 132 14.61 -26.85 3.83
CA SER A 132 14.67 -28.02 2.93
C SER A 132 13.33 -28.46 2.33
N GLU A 133 12.20 -28.16 2.96
CA GLU A 133 10.85 -28.42 2.44
C GLU A 133 10.37 -27.25 1.55
N ILE A 134 10.79 -26.02 1.85
CA ILE A 134 10.57 -24.82 1.02
C ILE A 134 11.22 -24.99 -0.36
N THR A 135 12.45 -25.53 -0.39
CA THR A 135 13.19 -25.72 -1.66
C THR A 135 12.66 -26.84 -2.54
N ASN A 136 11.88 -27.77 -2.00
CA ASN A 136 11.53 -29.00 -2.72
C ASN A 136 10.15 -28.98 -3.39
N ASN A 137 9.34 -27.91 -3.26
CA ASN A 137 8.06 -27.85 -3.99
C ASN A 137 7.40 -26.47 -4.26
N THR A 138 8.00 -25.31 -3.93
CA THR A 138 7.27 -24.02 -4.04
C THR A 138 8.06 -22.81 -4.56
N SER A 139 9.24 -23.02 -5.15
CA SER A 139 10.10 -21.91 -5.59
C SER A 139 9.47 -20.98 -6.65
N ASP A 140 8.46 -21.42 -7.39
CA ASP A 140 7.89 -20.65 -8.51
C ASP A 140 6.71 -19.75 -8.15
N MET A 141 6.13 -19.85 -6.93
CA MET A 141 4.84 -19.21 -6.60
C MET A 141 4.87 -18.15 -5.49
N LEU A 142 5.96 -18.02 -4.74
CA LEU A 142 6.08 -17.07 -3.63
C LEU A 142 6.95 -15.88 -4.04
N PHE A 143 6.58 -14.69 -3.58
CA PHE A 143 7.45 -13.52 -3.69
C PHE A 143 8.53 -13.52 -2.61
N PRO A 144 9.68 -12.88 -2.87
CA PRO A 144 10.68 -12.60 -1.84
C PRO A 144 10.05 -11.93 -0.62
N HIS A 145 10.51 -12.34 0.55
CA HIS A 145 10.06 -11.79 1.81
C HIS A 145 10.86 -10.53 2.18
N CYS A 146 10.18 -9.45 2.56
CA CYS A 146 10.79 -8.32 3.26
C CYS A 146 9.83 -7.69 4.26
N ASP A 147 10.38 -7.14 5.33
CA ASP A 147 9.61 -6.41 6.34
C ASP A 147 9.35 -4.97 5.86
N ILE A 148 8.21 -4.41 6.28
CA ILE A 148 7.86 -3.02 6.02
C ILE A 148 8.09 -2.22 7.30
N VAL A 149 8.92 -1.19 7.20
CA VAL A 149 9.09 -0.16 8.23
C VAL A 149 8.30 1.08 7.85
N ILE A 150 7.71 1.75 8.84
CA ILE A 150 7.00 3.00 8.64
C ILE A 150 7.74 4.18 9.22
N ASP A 151 7.64 5.27 8.47
CA ASP A 151 8.05 6.60 8.86
C ASP A 151 6.90 7.58 8.65
N SER A 152 6.90 8.70 9.37
CA SER A 152 5.92 9.76 9.15
C SER A 152 6.23 10.49 7.85
N GLU A 153 5.19 10.83 7.09
CA GLU A 153 5.37 11.78 6.00
C GLU A 153 5.71 13.15 6.60
N HIS A 154 6.90 13.67 6.25
CA HIS A 154 7.32 15.00 6.65
C HIS A 154 6.30 16.06 6.20
N ASP A 155 6.14 17.12 7.01
CA ASP A 155 5.20 18.19 6.69
C ASP A 155 5.51 18.76 5.31
N ARG A 156 4.47 18.91 4.49
CA ARG A 156 4.54 19.39 3.11
C ARG A 156 5.19 20.78 2.98
N ASN A 157 5.33 21.50 4.10
CA ASN A 157 5.88 22.85 4.17
C ASN A 157 7.31 22.90 4.76
N ILE A 158 7.90 21.77 5.14
CA ILE A 158 9.22 21.72 5.78
C ILE A 158 10.19 21.04 4.82
N ALA A 159 11.17 21.80 4.32
CA ALA A 159 12.28 21.25 3.57
C ALA A 159 13.26 20.51 4.48
N LEU A 160 13.67 19.32 4.07
CA LEU A 160 14.59 18.46 4.83
C LEU A 160 16.05 18.74 4.51
N ASP A 161 16.32 19.28 3.33
CA ASP A 161 17.66 19.68 2.91
C ASP A 161 17.62 21.01 2.14
N ALA A 162 18.81 21.54 1.89
CA ALA A 162 18.96 22.81 1.16
C ALA A 162 18.40 22.74 -0.28
N LYS A 163 18.30 21.54 -0.85
CA LYS A 163 17.78 21.33 -2.20
C LYS A 163 16.25 21.41 -2.20
N GLU A 164 15.59 20.78 -1.24
CA GLU A 164 14.15 20.85 -1.03
C GLU A 164 13.70 22.25 -0.59
N LEU A 165 14.52 22.96 0.19
CA LEU A 165 14.25 24.34 0.58
C LEU A 165 14.30 25.25 -0.64
N ASN A 166 15.28 25.08 -1.51
CA ASN A 166 15.37 25.81 -2.77
C ASN A 166 14.17 25.54 -3.67
N LEU A 167 13.71 24.28 -3.76
CA LEU A 167 12.52 23.91 -4.52
C LEU A 167 11.25 24.58 -3.98
N LEU A 168 11.04 24.54 -2.65
CA LEU A 168 9.89 25.16 -2.00
C LEU A 168 9.92 26.70 -2.08
N GLU A 169 11.09 27.32 -1.91
CA GLU A 169 11.26 28.77 -2.00
C GLU A 169 11.10 29.27 -3.44
N THR A 170 11.65 28.55 -4.42
CA THR A 170 11.49 28.87 -5.86
C THR A 170 10.02 28.76 -6.27
N TYR A 171 9.33 27.73 -5.77
CA TYR A 171 7.89 27.55 -5.95
C TYR A 171 7.09 28.73 -5.36
N GLN A 172 7.37 29.13 -4.11
CA GLN A 172 6.65 30.22 -3.43
C GLN A 172 6.92 31.60 -4.05
N LYS A 173 8.16 31.84 -4.51
CA LYS A 173 8.56 33.11 -5.12
C LYS A 173 7.93 33.32 -6.49
N ASN A 174 7.92 32.29 -7.34
CA ASN A 174 7.24 32.31 -8.65
C ASN A 174 5.72 32.53 -8.51
N ARG A 175 5.15 32.13 -7.37
CA ARG A 175 3.74 32.33 -6.99
C ARG A 175 3.36 33.79 -6.70
N LEU A 176 4.30 34.58 -6.20
CA LEU A 176 4.06 35.96 -5.75
C LEU A 176 4.34 36.98 -6.86
N GLU A 177 5.17 36.63 -7.85
CA GLU A 177 5.56 37.51 -8.96
C GLU A 177 4.57 37.45 -10.15
N ASN A 178 3.84 36.34 -10.33
CA ASN A 178 2.81 36.19 -11.35
C ASN A 178 1.41 36.41 -10.77
N ASN A 179 0.88 37.61 -10.98
CA ASN A 179 -0.39 38.10 -10.43
C ASN A 179 -1.62 37.53 -11.16
N ASP A 180 -1.68 36.20 -11.35
CA ASP A 180 -2.81 35.53 -11.99
C ASP A 180 -3.37 34.37 -11.15
N LYS A 181 -4.70 34.25 -11.16
CA LYS A 181 -5.52 33.62 -10.13
C LYS A 181 -5.75 32.12 -10.31
N ASN A 182 -5.02 31.41 -11.17
CA ASN A 182 -5.26 29.99 -11.40
C ASN A 182 -3.95 29.19 -11.32
N ASP A 183 -3.91 28.37 -10.27
CA ASP A 183 -3.02 27.26 -9.91
C ASP A 183 -1.57 27.20 -10.46
N PRO A 184 -0.54 27.40 -9.61
CA PRO A 184 0.86 27.41 -10.02
C PRO A 184 1.60 26.18 -9.48
N LEU A 185 1.69 25.11 -10.26
CA LEU A 185 2.80 24.16 -10.21
C LEU A 185 3.72 24.53 -11.40
N PHE A 186 5.01 24.15 -11.42
CA PHE A 186 5.94 24.29 -12.57
C PHE A 186 6.86 25.51 -12.65
N ASN A 187 8.09 25.34 -12.15
CA ASN A 187 9.31 25.60 -12.91
C ASN A 187 10.48 24.86 -12.23
N ASP A 188 11.05 23.87 -12.92
CA ASP A 188 11.82 22.77 -12.34
C ASP A 188 13.26 22.76 -12.88
N THR A 189 14.23 23.09 -12.03
CA THR A 189 15.67 22.90 -12.32
C THR A 189 16.40 22.09 -11.24
N ASP A 190 15.68 21.56 -10.24
CA ASP A 190 16.30 20.82 -9.13
C ASP A 190 15.69 19.44 -8.88
N ILE A 191 14.71 18.95 -9.65
CA ILE A 191 14.25 17.57 -9.48
C ILE A 191 15.22 16.60 -10.19
N ASP A 192 15.61 15.54 -9.48
CA ASP A 192 16.35 14.39 -10.02
C ASP A 192 15.39 13.47 -10.83
N ILE A 193 14.70 14.08 -11.79
CA ILE A 193 13.99 13.46 -12.91
C ILE A 193 14.96 13.55 -14.09
N THR A 194 15.08 12.50 -14.89
CA THR A 194 15.98 12.56 -16.04
C THR A 194 15.56 13.69 -16.98
N GLN A 195 16.50 14.39 -17.62
CA GLN A 195 16.15 15.44 -18.59
C GLN A 195 15.21 14.94 -19.70
N THR A 196 15.20 13.63 -19.97
CA THR A 196 14.30 12.97 -20.90
C THR A 196 12.86 12.89 -20.37
N GLU A 197 12.65 12.49 -19.12
CA GLU A 197 11.33 12.45 -18.47
C GLU A 197 10.78 13.87 -18.27
N LEU A 198 11.61 14.83 -17.85
CA LEU A 198 11.21 16.24 -17.72
C LEU A 198 10.72 16.83 -19.05
N LYS A 199 11.41 16.51 -20.17
CA LYS A 199 10.98 16.93 -21.51
C LYS A 199 9.69 16.25 -21.97
N GLN A 200 9.48 14.98 -21.62
CA GLN A 200 8.21 14.29 -21.89
C GLN A 200 7.06 14.86 -21.05
N LEU A 201 7.36 15.31 -19.83
CA LEU A 201 6.37 15.86 -18.91
C LEU A 201 5.91 17.26 -19.32
N LEU A 202 6.83 18.12 -19.77
CA LEU A 202 6.64 19.56 -19.96
C LEU A 202 6.15 19.99 -21.36
N GLY A 203 5.79 19.07 -22.25
CA GLY A 203 5.35 19.41 -23.61
C GLY A 203 6.39 20.21 -24.43
N ASP A 204 6.13 20.45 -25.71
CA ASP A 204 7.04 21.24 -26.56
C ASP A 204 7.09 22.74 -26.16
N ASP A 205 6.07 23.21 -25.42
CA ASP A 205 5.90 24.61 -25.02
C ASP A 205 6.27 24.90 -23.56
N GLY A 206 6.75 23.89 -22.81
CA GLY A 206 7.07 24.01 -21.40
C GLY A 206 5.85 23.89 -20.47
N THR A 207 4.65 23.60 -21.00
CA THR A 207 3.46 23.29 -20.19
C THR A 207 3.29 21.78 -20.01
N PRO A 208 3.09 21.31 -18.78
CA PRO A 208 3.03 19.89 -18.52
C PRO A 208 1.72 19.25 -18.99
N GLU A 209 1.84 18.12 -19.69
CA GLU A 209 0.68 17.40 -20.23
C GLU A 209 -0.27 16.90 -19.13
N ASP A 210 0.27 16.61 -17.93
CA ASP A 210 -0.51 16.16 -16.78
C ASP A 210 0.06 16.71 -15.45
N GLU A 211 -0.56 17.76 -14.92
CA GLU A 211 -0.14 18.40 -13.66
C GLU A 211 -0.18 17.43 -12.47
N GLN A 212 -1.14 16.49 -12.46
CA GLN A 212 -1.26 15.50 -11.40
C GLN A 212 -0.09 14.52 -11.43
N TYR A 213 0.41 14.17 -12.61
CA TYR A 213 1.56 13.28 -12.74
C TYR A 213 2.85 13.90 -12.25
N VAL A 214 3.06 15.19 -12.49
CA VAL A 214 4.23 15.85 -11.91
C VAL A 214 4.08 16.00 -10.40
N ARG A 215 2.89 16.36 -9.91
CA ARG A 215 2.62 16.38 -8.46
C ARG A 215 2.92 15.01 -7.82
N PHE A 216 2.57 13.92 -8.48
CA PHE A 216 2.94 12.57 -8.07
C PHE A 216 4.47 12.41 -8.01
N LEU A 217 5.19 12.69 -9.10
CA LEU A 217 6.64 12.53 -9.17
C LEU A 217 7.39 13.36 -8.13
N THR A 218 7.03 14.64 -7.97
CA THR A 218 7.61 15.52 -6.94
C THR A 218 7.41 14.93 -5.55
N ARG A 219 6.22 14.40 -5.27
CA ARG A 219 5.91 13.77 -3.98
C ARG A 219 6.71 12.49 -3.75
N ILE A 220 6.91 11.67 -4.79
CA ILE A 220 7.73 10.47 -4.73
C ILE A 220 9.21 10.81 -4.54
N ALA A 221 9.70 11.90 -5.13
CA ALA A 221 11.10 12.30 -5.05
C ALA A 221 11.58 12.54 -3.60
N ILE A 222 10.68 12.97 -2.70
CA ILE A 222 10.97 13.17 -1.26
C ILE A 222 11.31 11.84 -0.58
N ALA A 223 10.64 10.76 -0.96
CA ALA A 223 10.83 9.42 -0.39
C ALA A 223 10.79 8.37 -1.51
N LYS A 224 11.86 8.31 -2.30
CA LYS A 224 11.92 7.54 -3.56
C LYS A 224 11.69 6.04 -3.39
N SER A 225 12.08 5.48 -2.25
CA SER A 225 11.96 4.05 -1.93
C SER A 225 10.64 3.68 -1.25
N GLN A 226 9.71 4.63 -1.07
CA GLN A 226 8.42 4.34 -0.45
C GLN A 226 7.62 3.36 -1.32
N ILE A 227 7.14 2.28 -0.71
CA ILE A 227 6.32 1.25 -1.37
C ILE A 227 4.85 1.33 -0.98
N LEU A 228 4.56 2.04 0.11
CA LEU A 228 3.25 2.12 0.71
C LEU A 228 3.01 3.52 1.29
N ARG A 229 1.77 3.99 1.23
CA ARG A 229 1.31 5.15 1.99
C ARG A 229 0.05 4.75 2.76
N TYR A 230 0.03 4.98 4.06
CA TYR A 230 -1.06 4.67 4.95
C TYR A 230 -1.71 5.96 5.45
N SER A 231 -3.02 6.07 5.30
CA SER A 231 -3.82 7.10 5.97
C SER A 231 -5.25 6.61 6.13
N ARG A 232 -5.63 6.40 7.39
CA ARG A 232 -6.90 5.77 7.73
C ARG A 232 -8.05 6.73 7.53
N TRP A 233 -8.94 6.36 6.62
CA TRP A 233 -10.25 6.95 6.36
C TRP A 233 -10.22 8.44 5.97
N ASN A 234 -9.11 8.90 5.41
CA ASN A 234 -8.97 10.22 4.81
C ASN A 234 -8.73 10.13 3.30
N ASN A 235 -9.81 10.20 2.52
CA ASN A 235 -9.73 10.12 1.05
C ASN A 235 -8.91 11.25 0.40
N THR A 236 -8.67 12.37 1.09
CA THR A 236 -7.87 13.48 0.55
C THR A 236 -6.37 13.21 0.53
N ASP A 237 -5.93 12.16 1.22
CA ASP A 237 -4.52 11.77 1.29
C ASP A 237 -4.11 10.80 0.17
N ILE A 238 -5.05 10.38 -0.68
CA ILE A 238 -4.74 9.55 -1.85
C ILE A 238 -3.82 10.32 -2.79
N LEU A 239 -2.69 9.72 -3.12
CA LEU A 239 -1.75 10.23 -4.10
C LEU A 239 -1.97 9.49 -5.43
N TRP A 240 -2.77 10.09 -6.30
CA TRP A 240 -3.05 9.61 -7.66
C TRP A 240 -1.85 9.82 -8.57
N VAL A 241 -1.58 8.85 -9.45
CA VAL A 241 -0.47 8.91 -10.39
C VAL A 241 -0.72 9.94 -11.46
N HIS A 242 -1.90 10.00 -12.06
CA HIS A 242 -2.17 10.92 -13.16
C HIS A 242 -3.64 11.33 -13.18
N SER A 243 -3.99 12.36 -13.96
CA SER A 243 -5.34 12.94 -14.05
C SER A 243 -6.41 11.94 -14.52
N LYS A 244 -6.03 10.99 -15.38
CA LYS A 244 -6.94 9.96 -15.91
C LYS A 244 -7.24 8.89 -14.84
N GLY A 245 -8.49 8.45 -14.72
CA GLY A 245 -8.85 7.36 -13.81
C GLY A 245 -8.81 7.70 -12.31
N ILE A 246 -8.83 8.98 -11.96
CA ILE A 246 -9.01 9.45 -10.58
C ILE A 246 -10.45 9.20 -10.14
N VAL A 247 -10.61 8.81 -8.88
CA VAL A 247 -11.93 8.78 -8.23
C VAL A 247 -12.26 10.18 -7.72
N ASN A 248 -13.05 10.93 -8.50
CA ASN A 248 -13.58 12.23 -8.08
C ASN A 248 -14.85 12.11 -7.24
N ASP A 249 -15.69 11.10 -7.54
CA ASP A 249 -16.87 10.75 -6.77
C ASP A 249 -16.67 9.40 -6.08
N PHE A 250 -16.52 9.42 -4.76
CA PHE A 250 -16.32 8.21 -3.96
C PHE A 250 -17.59 7.36 -3.80
N ASN A 251 -18.76 7.81 -4.29
CA ASN A 251 -19.97 6.99 -4.30
C ASN A 251 -19.85 5.78 -5.25
N ILE A 252 -18.90 5.80 -6.19
CA ILE A 252 -18.60 4.64 -7.05
C ILE A 252 -17.94 3.49 -6.26
N ILE A 253 -17.38 3.78 -5.10
CA ILE A 253 -16.74 2.78 -4.26
C ILE A 253 -17.84 1.92 -3.62
N PRO A 254 -17.84 0.60 -3.85
CA PRO A 254 -18.91 -0.25 -3.36
C PRO A 254 -18.94 -0.25 -1.83
N SER A 255 -20.15 -0.14 -1.28
CA SER A 255 -20.38 -0.29 0.16
C SER A 255 -20.02 -1.69 0.64
N CYS A 256 -19.74 -1.80 1.95
CA CYS A 256 -19.37 -3.05 2.59
C CYS A 256 -20.42 -4.13 2.35
N SER A 257 -20.00 -5.28 1.83
CA SER A 257 -20.88 -6.43 1.54
C SER A 257 -21.50 -7.06 2.80
N ASN A 258 -20.87 -6.87 3.97
CA ASN A 258 -21.35 -7.46 5.23
C ASN A 258 -22.37 -6.57 5.96
N CYS A 259 -22.16 -5.25 6.01
CA CYS A 259 -22.97 -4.33 6.82
C CYS A 259 -23.57 -3.14 6.05
N GLY A 260 -23.29 -3.01 4.76
CA GLY A 260 -23.79 -1.91 3.91
C GLY A 260 -23.18 -0.54 4.19
N SER A 261 -22.25 -0.40 5.15
CA SER A 261 -21.59 0.88 5.45
C SER A 261 -20.59 1.26 4.36
N PRO A 262 -20.33 2.57 4.14
CA PRO A 262 -19.38 3.00 3.12
C PRO A 262 -17.98 2.49 3.41
N ARG A 263 -17.17 2.38 2.36
CA ARG A 263 -15.73 2.14 2.47
C ARG A 263 -14.97 3.45 2.24
N LYS A 264 -13.90 3.67 2.99
CA LYS A 264 -13.01 4.83 2.84
C LYS A 264 -11.58 4.36 2.64
N PHE A 265 -10.76 5.24 2.05
CA PHE A 265 -9.33 5.01 1.86
C PHE A 265 -8.68 4.56 3.16
N GLU A 266 -7.73 3.63 3.09
CA GLU A 266 -6.92 3.27 4.24
C GLU A 266 -5.43 3.19 3.91
N PHE A 267 -5.06 2.60 2.78
CA PHE A 267 -3.69 2.61 2.32
C PHE A 267 -3.60 2.48 0.81
N GLN A 268 -2.46 2.90 0.26
CA GLN A 268 -2.13 2.68 -1.15
C GLN A 268 -0.77 2.01 -1.29
N ILE A 269 -0.63 1.22 -2.35
CA ILE A 269 0.61 0.60 -2.78
C ILE A 269 1.13 1.32 -4.01
N LEU A 270 2.42 1.62 -4.00
CA LEU A 270 3.09 2.33 -5.08
C LEU A 270 3.81 1.37 -6.04
N PRO A 271 4.18 1.82 -7.26
CA PRO A 271 4.85 0.97 -8.26
C PRO A 271 6.19 0.42 -7.76
N GLN A 272 6.87 1.13 -6.86
CA GLN A 272 8.15 0.75 -6.26
C GLN A 272 8.11 -0.65 -5.63
N LEU A 273 6.94 -1.11 -5.17
CA LEU A 273 6.79 -2.46 -4.62
C LEU A 273 7.16 -3.54 -5.64
N LEU A 274 6.92 -3.32 -6.94
CA LEU A 274 7.21 -4.27 -8.01
C LEU A 274 8.68 -4.72 -8.01
N TYR A 275 9.60 -3.82 -7.68
CA TYR A 275 11.03 -4.13 -7.56
C TYR A 275 11.29 -5.22 -6.51
N TYR A 276 10.68 -5.09 -5.32
CA TYR A 276 10.86 -6.03 -4.22
C TYR A 276 10.16 -7.36 -4.46
N LEU A 277 9.06 -7.36 -5.22
CA LEU A 277 8.39 -8.59 -5.65
C LEU A 277 9.20 -9.36 -6.71
N GLN A 278 10.24 -8.77 -7.29
CA GLN A 278 11.06 -9.35 -8.36
C GLN A 278 10.22 -9.81 -9.55
N VAL A 279 9.22 -9.01 -9.91
CA VAL A 279 8.32 -9.29 -11.04
C VAL A 279 8.78 -8.57 -12.31
N ASP A 280 8.48 -9.17 -13.44
CA ASP A 280 8.76 -8.61 -14.76
C ASP A 280 7.82 -7.43 -15.05
N ALA A 281 8.41 -6.27 -15.32
CA ALA A 281 7.71 -5.03 -15.60
C ALA A 281 6.78 -5.16 -16.81
N GLU A 282 7.09 -5.96 -17.82
CA GLU A 282 6.21 -6.11 -19.00
C GLU A 282 4.82 -6.69 -18.68
N HIS A 283 4.67 -7.32 -17.52
CA HIS A 283 3.48 -8.09 -17.16
C HIS A 283 2.85 -7.65 -15.84
N TRP A 284 3.58 -6.88 -15.05
CA TRP A 284 3.22 -6.46 -13.71
C TRP A 284 3.39 -4.97 -13.60
N GLU A 285 2.35 -4.24 -13.98
CA GLU A 285 2.34 -2.79 -13.91
C GLU A 285 1.08 -2.31 -13.21
N TRP A 286 1.26 -1.37 -12.29
CA TRP A 286 0.22 -0.52 -11.75
C TRP A 286 0.82 0.86 -11.52
N GLY A 287 0.02 1.90 -11.65
CA GLY A 287 0.40 3.22 -11.20
C GLY A 287 0.21 3.33 -9.68
N THR A 288 -0.95 2.94 -9.18
CA THR A 288 -1.18 2.83 -7.73
C THR A 288 -2.34 1.87 -7.48
N LEU A 289 -2.29 1.18 -6.34
CA LEU A 289 -3.38 0.35 -5.86
C LEU A 289 -3.92 1.00 -4.59
N VAL A 290 -5.15 1.48 -4.63
CA VAL A 290 -5.77 2.24 -3.55
C VAL A 290 -6.78 1.34 -2.84
N VAL A 291 -6.57 1.09 -1.56
CA VAL A 291 -7.40 0.18 -0.76
C VAL A 291 -8.39 0.97 0.06
N PHE A 292 -9.65 0.55 -0.03
CA PHE A 292 -10.78 1.10 0.71
C PHE A 292 -11.36 0.04 1.63
N THR A 293 -11.55 0.39 2.90
CA THR A 293 -12.06 -0.52 3.93
C THR A 293 -13.32 0.01 4.59
N CYS A 294 -14.12 -0.90 5.14
CA CYS A 294 -15.34 -0.57 5.86
C CYS A 294 -15.07 0.38 7.05
N VAL A 295 -15.74 1.53 7.08
CA VAL A 295 -15.58 2.54 8.15
C VAL A 295 -16.04 2.08 9.53
N LYS A 296 -16.90 1.05 9.58
CA LYS A 296 -17.33 0.44 10.85
C LYS A 296 -16.42 -0.69 11.30
N SER A 297 -15.41 -1.05 10.50
CA SER A 297 -14.63 -2.28 10.68
C SER A 297 -15.51 -3.47 11.09
N CYS A 298 -16.65 -3.66 10.43
CA CYS A 298 -17.65 -4.64 10.86
C CYS A 298 -17.08 -6.05 10.90
N GLN A 299 -17.55 -6.87 11.85
CA GLN A 299 -17.18 -8.27 11.93
C GLN A 299 -17.58 -9.03 10.65
N SER A 300 -16.83 -10.08 10.32
CA SER A 300 -17.21 -11.02 9.27
C SER A 300 -17.57 -12.37 9.88
N PRO A 301 -18.65 -13.02 9.41
CA PRO A 301 -19.03 -14.37 9.87
C PRO A 301 -17.94 -15.44 9.67
N ASN A 302 -16.98 -15.18 8.80
CA ASN A 302 -15.98 -16.15 8.36
C ASN A 302 -14.55 -15.73 8.73
N SER A 303 -14.38 -14.94 9.81
CA SER A 303 -13.10 -14.42 10.30
C SER A 303 -12.31 -13.48 9.36
N CYS A 304 -12.74 -13.33 8.10
CA CYS A 304 -12.16 -12.42 7.10
C CYS A 304 -13.25 -11.74 6.27
N ALA A 305 -13.23 -10.40 6.21
CA ALA A 305 -14.06 -9.57 5.34
C ALA A 305 -13.30 -9.20 4.05
N GLU A 306 -13.95 -9.28 2.88
CA GLU A 306 -13.37 -8.76 1.63
C GLU A 306 -13.55 -7.24 1.55
N GLU A 307 -12.44 -6.54 1.36
CA GLU A 307 -12.37 -5.09 1.20
C GLU A 307 -12.11 -4.73 -0.27
N PHE A 308 -12.21 -3.44 -0.60
CA PHE A 308 -12.17 -3.00 -1.99
C PHE A 308 -10.79 -2.47 -2.35
N VAL A 309 -10.32 -2.81 -3.54
CA VAL A 309 -9.08 -2.29 -4.12
C VAL A 309 -9.41 -1.63 -5.45
N PHE A 310 -8.97 -0.40 -5.60
CA PHE A 310 -9.04 0.37 -6.83
C PHE A 310 -7.68 0.34 -7.52
N TYR A 311 -7.66 -0.04 -8.79
CA TYR A 311 -6.47 -0.07 -9.61
C TYR A 311 -6.42 1.20 -10.47
N GLN A 312 -5.31 1.94 -10.40
CA GLN A 312 -4.96 2.95 -11.41
C GLN A 312 -3.80 2.40 -12.25
N ALA A 313 -3.92 2.51 -13.58
CA ALA A 313 -2.86 2.13 -14.50
C ALA A 313 -1.62 3.04 -14.35
N PRO A 314 -0.45 2.61 -14.82
CA PRO A 314 0.70 3.50 -14.98
C PRO A 314 0.37 4.66 -15.92
N TYR A 315 1.11 5.75 -15.78
CA TYR A 315 1.04 6.84 -16.74
C TYR A 315 1.56 6.38 -18.11
N SER A 316 0.75 6.60 -19.15
CA SER A 316 1.14 6.43 -20.54
C SER A 316 0.96 7.77 -21.25
N PRO A 317 2.04 8.41 -21.73
CA PRO A 317 1.92 9.56 -22.61
C PRO A 317 1.11 9.17 -23.84
N GLN A 318 0.33 10.08 -24.41
CA GLN A 318 -0.27 9.82 -25.72
C GLN A 318 0.85 9.76 -26.75
N THR A 319 1.17 8.57 -27.26
CA THR A 319 1.88 8.48 -28.52
C THR A 319 0.94 9.07 -29.57
N ASN A 320 1.23 10.28 -30.04
CA ASN A 320 0.61 10.80 -31.26
C ASN A 320 0.92 9.79 -32.38
N SER A 321 -0.04 8.90 -32.64
CA SER A 321 -0.06 8.07 -33.84
C SER A 321 -0.23 9.02 -35.02
N GLN A 322 0.87 9.25 -35.73
CA GLN A 322 0.86 9.87 -37.06
C GLN A 322 0.06 9.02 -38.04
#